data_AF-A0A7S1IMI3-F1
#
_entry.id   AF-A0A7S1IMI3-F1
#
_cell.length_a   1.000
_cell.length_b   1.000
_cell.length_c   1.000
_cell.angle_alpha   90.00
_cell.angle_beta   90.00
_cell.angle_gamma   90.00
#
_symmetry.space_group_name_H-M   'P 1'
#
loop_
_entity.id
_entity.type
_entity.pdbx_description
1 polymer ?
#
loop_
_entity_poly.entity_id
_entity_poly.type
_entity_poly.pdbx_seq_one_letter_code
_entity_poly.pdbx_strand_id
1 'polypeptide(L)'
;FFSAFLSFGLLSTMAPPKEGKVEPLKLHMPNPEEPPLRKRPQRKWSRELVRANSAGILCPDEKPALVLFLVTEGIGASGEQVCRSIAGQFPSVKIKIQILGHVNTEEKLRKCIPIVSKQKAVVVHTLISSGFRILLDQLCRDESIPCTDLFSDLLQAISE
;
A
#
# COMPACT_ATOMS: atom_id res chain seq x y z
N PHE A 1 35.77 -25.32 -29.10
CA PHE A 1 34.66 -25.72 -28.21
C PHE A 1 33.82 -24.47 -27.98
N PHE A 2 32.61 -24.23 -28.48
CA PHE A 2 31.54 -25.02 -29.09
C PHE A 2 30.81 -24.12 -30.11
N SER A 3 30.20 -24.74 -31.12
CA SER A 3 29.40 -24.14 -32.20
C SER A 3 27.92 -23.99 -31.79
N ALA A 4 27.21 -22.98 -32.35
CA ALA A 4 25.81 -22.99 -32.84
C ALA A 4 25.28 -21.53 -32.86
N PHE A 5 25.14 -20.81 -33.98
CA PHE A 5 24.11 -20.90 -35.04
C PHE A 5 22.67 -21.13 -34.54
N LEU A 6 21.81 -20.11 -34.64
CA LEU A 6 20.59 -20.16 -35.46
C LEU A 6 19.86 -18.81 -35.56
N SER A 7 19.88 -18.29 -36.79
CA SER A 7 18.92 -17.45 -37.51
C SER A 7 17.77 -16.77 -36.75
N PHE A 8 17.72 -15.44 -36.82
CA PHE A 8 16.47 -14.69 -36.76
C PHE A 8 16.12 -14.22 -38.17
N GLY A 9 15.21 -14.97 -38.81
CA GLY A 9 14.57 -14.61 -40.06
C GLY A 9 13.24 -13.91 -39.83
N LEU A 10 12.86 -13.14 -40.86
CA LEU A 10 11.57 -12.53 -41.17
C LEU A 10 11.15 -11.26 -40.41
N LEU A 11 11.48 -10.15 -41.07
CA LEU A 11 10.72 -8.92 -41.18
C LEU A 11 9.25 -9.25 -41.58
N SER A 12 8.33 -9.24 -40.61
CA SER A 12 6.89 -9.33 -40.88
C SER A 12 6.25 -7.96 -40.70
N THR A 13 5.85 -7.37 -41.82
CA THR A 13 5.07 -6.14 -41.93
C THR A 13 3.79 -6.24 -41.10
N MET A 14 3.64 -5.40 -40.07
CA MET A 14 2.37 -5.27 -39.36
C MET A 14 1.38 -4.47 -40.21
N ALA A 15 0.37 -5.17 -40.73
CA ALA A 15 -0.84 -4.56 -41.26
C ALA A 15 -1.68 -3.94 -40.12
N PRO A 16 -2.41 -2.83 -40.36
CA PRO A 16 -3.25 -2.22 -39.32
C PRO A 16 -4.39 -3.16 -38.89
N PRO A 17 -4.83 -3.10 -37.63
CA PRO A 17 -5.90 -3.96 -37.13
C PRO A 17 -7.21 -3.65 -37.85
N LYS A 18 -7.86 -4.69 -38.36
CA LYS A 18 -9.18 -4.60 -39.01
C LYS A 18 -10.24 -4.22 -37.96
N GLU A 19 -11.05 -3.20 -38.26
CA GLU A 19 -12.23 -2.83 -37.47
C GLU A 19 -13.21 -4.02 -37.41
N GLY A 20 -13.25 -4.69 -36.26
CA GLY A 20 -14.22 -5.72 -35.95
C GLY A 20 -15.56 -5.09 -35.58
N LYS A 21 -16.63 -5.45 -36.30
CA LYS A 21 -18.01 -5.10 -35.93
C LYS A 21 -18.31 -5.64 -34.52
N VAL A 22 -18.69 -4.74 -33.60
CA VAL A 22 -19.15 -5.11 -32.26
C VAL A 22 -20.57 -5.69 -32.37
N GLU A 23 -20.73 -6.98 -32.08
CA GLU A 23 -22.05 -7.60 -31.90
C GLU A 23 -22.69 -7.08 -30.58
N PRO A 24 -23.99 -6.75 -30.56
CA PRO A 24 -24.63 -6.30 -29.34
C PRO A 24 -24.74 -7.47 -28.34
N LEU A 25 -24.31 -7.21 -27.10
CA LEU A 25 -24.45 -8.13 -25.97
C LEU A 25 -25.91 -8.59 -25.80
N LYS A 26 -26.19 -9.87 -26.05
CA LYS A 26 -27.45 -10.50 -25.65
C LYS A 26 -27.45 -10.68 -24.13
N LEU A 27 -28.28 -9.91 -23.44
CA LEU A 27 -28.58 -10.11 -22.02
C LEU A 27 -29.27 -11.46 -21.84
N HIS A 28 -28.58 -12.41 -21.22
CA HIS A 28 -29.17 -13.67 -20.78
C HIS A 28 -30.01 -13.38 -19.54
N MET A 29 -31.34 -13.58 -19.63
CA MET A 29 -32.21 -13.46 -18.46
C MET A 29 -32.01 -14.68 -17.54
N PRO A 30 -31.92 -14.50 -16.22
CA PRO A 30 -31.73 -15.60 -15.28
C PRO A 30 -32.96 -16.51 -15.22
N ASN A 31 -32.69 -17.82 -15.06
CA ASN A 31 -33.66 -18.91 -15.05
C ASN A 31 -34.60 -18.84 -13.81
N PRO A 32 -35.93 -18.95 -13.96
CA PRO A 32 -36.90 -18.83 -12.87
C PRO A 32 -36.81 -19.88 -11.74
N GLU A 33 -36.00 -20.93 -11.86
CA GLU A 33 -35.89 -22.01 -10.86
C GLU A 33 -34.69 -21.89 -9.89
N GLU A 34 -33.87 -20.83 -9.96
CA GLU A 34 -32.83 -20.60 -8.95
C GLU A 34 -33.45 -20.22 -7.58
N PRO A 35 -33.04 -20.86 -6.46
CA PRO A 35 -33.61 -20.56 -5.16
C PRO A 35 -33.25 -19.13 -4.72
N PRO A 36 -34.15 -18.43 -4.00
CA PRO A 36 -33.98 -17.01 -3.73
C PRO A 36 -32.75 -16.77 -2.85
N LEU A 37 -31.91 -15.83 -3.26
CA LEU A 37 -30.78 -15.32 -2.47
C LEU A 37 -31.25 -14.96 -1.04
N ARG A 38 -30.60 -15.55 -0.04
CA ARG A 38 -30.90 -15.37 1.40
C ARG A 38 -31.04 -13.87 1.74
N LYS A 39 -32.24 -13.46 2.18
CA LYS A 39 -32.52 -12.06 2.53
C LYS A 39 -31.79 -11.65 3.81
N ARG A 40 -30.92 -10.64 3.73
CA ARG A 40 -30.28 -9.97 4.88
C ARG A 40 -31.32 -9.24 5.75
N PRO A 41 -31.13 -9.14 7.08
CA PRO A 41 -32.12 -8.51 7.94
C PRO A 41 -32.13 -6.99 7.72
N GLN A 42 -33.34 -6.44 7.57
CA GLN A 42 -33.56 -5.02 7.36
C GLN A 42 -33.45 -4.25 8.68
N ARG A 43 -32.37 -3.49 8.83
CA ARG A 43 -32.29 -2.39 9.79
C ARG A 43 -32.61 -1.08 9.07
N LYS A 44 -33.36 -0.21 9.74
CA LYS A 44 -33.78 1.10 9.20
C LYS A 44 -32.65 2.12 9.45
N TRP A 45 -32.06 2.65 8.38
CA TRP A 45 -31.02 3.68 8.40
C TRP A 45 -31.46 4.88 7.52
N SER A 46 -31.19 6.12 7.96
CA SER A 46 -31.61 7.36 7.30
C SER A 46 -30.66 7.81 6.17
N ARG A 47 -31.22 8.51 5.16
CA ARG A 47 -30.54 8.81 3.87
C ARG A 47 -29.36 9.79 3.96
N GLU A 48 -29.29 10.60 5.01
CA GLU A 48 -28.21 11.58 5.24
C GLU A 48 -26.99 10.97 5.94
N LEU A 49 -27.21 10.02 6.87
CA LEU A 49 -26.12 9.24 7.49
C LEU A 49 -25.39 8.35 6.46
N VAL A 50 -26.14 7.78 5.51
CA VAL A 50 -25.59 6.98 4.40
C VAL A 50 -24.71 7.82 3.47
N ARG A 51 -24.94 9.13 3.35
CA ARG A 51 -24.02 10.00 2.61
C ARG A 51 -22.67 10.10 3.32
N ALA A 52 -22.62 10.23 4.65
CA ALA A 52 -21.39 10.44 5.44
C ALA A 52 -20.42 9.25 5.51
N ASN A 53 -20.80 8.11 4.92
CA ASN A 53 -19.83 7.17 4.36
C ASN A 53 -18.91 7.79 3.26
N SER A 54 -19.04 9.10 2.94
CA SER A 54 -18.40 9.81 1.80
C SER A 54 -16.87 9.76 1.73
N ALA A 55 -16.16 9.21 2.72
CA ALA A 55 -14.69 9.21 2.73
C ALA A 55 -14.06 7.86 3.12
N GLY A 56 -14.84 6.79 3.24
CA GLY A 56 -14.32 5.48 3.63
C GLY A 56 -15.41 4.43 3.79
N ILE A 57 -15.94 3.97 2.66
CA ILE A 57 -17.02 2.98 2.55
C ILE A 57 -16.50 1.59 2.95
N LEU A 58 -16.86 1.10 4.15
CA LEU A 58 -17.24 -0.28 4.54
C LEU A 58 -16.87 -0.62 6.01
N CYS A 59 -17.82 -1.28 6.68
CA CYS A 59 -17.79 -2.05 7.95
C CYS A 59 -16.77 -1.63 9.05
N PRO A 60 -17.22 -1.01 10.16
CA PRO A 60 -16.35 -0.42 11.17
C PRO A 60 -15.95 -1.39 12.30
N ASP A 61 -15.34 -2.55 12.03
CA ASP A 61 -14.91 -3.43 13.15
C ASP A 61 -13.84 -4.53 12.90
N GLU A 62 -12.93 -4.38 11.92
CA GLU A 62 -11.78 -5.29 11.84
C GLU A 62 -10.46 -4.56 12.13
N LYS A 63 -9.82 -4.91 13.26
CA LYS A 63 -8.49 -4.42 13.67
C LYS A 63 -7.47 -4.70 12.54
N PRO A 64 -6.64 -3.72 12.14
CA PRO A 64 -5.65 -3.95 11.08
C PRO A 64 -4.68 -5.05 11.48
N ALA A 65 -4.36 -5.92 10.53
CA ALA A 65 -3.44 -7.04 10.74
C ALA A 65 -1.97 -6.56 10.82
N LEU A 66 -1.68 -5.40 10.23
CA LEU A 66 -0.36 -4.76 10.23
C LEU A 66 -0.48 -3.24 10.21
N VAL A 67 0.41 -2.55 10.91
CA VAL A 67 0.54 -1.08 10.85
C VAL A 67 1.92 -0.70 10.33
N LEU A 68 1.98 0.16 9.32
CA LEU A 68 3.21 0.82 8.88
C LEU A 68 3.27 2.21 9.53
N PHE A 69 4.27 2.44 10.39
CA PHE A 69 4.54 3.75 10.96
C PHE A 69 5.60 4.47 10.14
N LEU A 70 5.19 5.51 9.41
CA LEU A 70 6.09 6.35 8.63
C LEU A 70 6.65 7.47 9.52
N VAL A 71 7.94 7.41 9.85
CA VAL A 71 8.66 8.43 10.62
C VAL A 71 9.40 9.37 9.65
N THR A 72 9.16 10.68 9.76
CA THR A 72 9.71 11.65 8.81
C THR A 72 9.95 13.02 9.43
N GLU A 73 10.99 13.73 8.96
CA GLU A 73 11.30 15.10 9.36
C GLU A 73 10.32 16.13 8.72
N GLY A 74 9.69 15.75 7.60
CA GLY A 74 8.71 16.57 6.88
C GLY A 74 7.26 16.15 7.13
N ILE A 75 6.42 16.33 6.10
CA ILE A 75 5.00 15.93 6.10
C ILE A 75 4.83 14.44 5.75
N GLY A 76 5.77 13.85 5.00
CA GLY A 76 5.77 12.42 4.69
C GLY A 76 5.08 12.00 3.40
N ALA A 77 4.64 12.93 2.55
CA ALA A 77 3.87 12.61 1.33
C ALA A 77 4.55 11.57 0.43
N SER A 78 5.85 11.71 0.17
CA SER A 78 6.61 10.76 -0.67
C SER A 78 6.68 9.37 -0.05
N GLY A 79 6.99 9.29 1.26
CA GLY A 79 7.04 8.02 1.97
C GLY A 79 5.66 7.36 2.07
N GLU A 80 4.60 8.15 2.25
CA GLU A 80 3.23 7.66 2.29
C GLU A 80 2.84 7.03 0.95
N GLN A 81 3.20 7.66 -0.17
CA GLN A 81 2.92 7.13 -1.49
C GLN A 81 3.63 5.78 -1.71
N VAL A 82 4.90 5.67 -1.32
CA VAL A 82 5.65 4.40 -1.37
C VAL A 82 4.95 3.33 -0.51
N CYS A 83 4.59 3.65 0.73
CA CYS A 83 3.88 2.73 1.61
C CYS A 83 2.54 2.28 1.03
N ARG A 84 1.77 3.18 0.40
CA ARG A 84 0.49 2.86 -0.26
C ARG A 84 0.70 1.94 -1.47
N SER A 85 1.71 2.21 -2.28
CA SER A 85 2.08 1.37 -3.42
C SER A 85 2.47 -0.04 -2.99
N ILE A 86 3.26 -0.18 -1.91
CA ILE A 86 3.63 -1.48 -1.33
C ILE A 86 2.41 -2.18 -0.76
N ALA A 87 1.55 -1.47 -0.01
CA ALA A 87 0.34 -2.07 0.56
C ALA A 87 -0.59 -2.63 -0.53
N GLY A 88 -0.67 -1.99 -1.70
CA GLY A 88 -1.40 -2.49 -2.86
C GLY A 88 -0.91 -3.85 -3.39
N GLN A 89 0.33 -4.25 -3.10
CA GLN A 89 0.89 -5.56 -3.48
C GLN A 89 0.41 -6.70 -2.56
N PHE A 90 -0.20 -6.38 -1.41
CA PHE A 90 -0.64 -7.34 -0.41
C PHE A 90 -2.15 -7.24 -0.12
N PRO A 91 -3.04 -7.50 -1.10
CA PRO A 91 -4.48 -7.30 -0.96
C PRO A 91 -5.13 -8.18 0.12
N SER A 92 -4.49 -9.30 0.50
CA SER A 92 -4.94 -10.18 1.58
C SER A 92 -4.54 -9.69 2.98
N VAL A 93 -3.69 -8.67 3.09
CA VAL A 93 -3.23 -8.12 4.37
C VAL A 93 -3.87 -6.76 4.59
N LYS A 94 -4.60 -6.61 5.70
CA LYS A 94 -5.13 -5.30 6.12
C LYS A 94 -4.01 -4.46 6.71
N ILE A 95 -3.42 -3.60 5.87
CA ILE A 95 -2.34 -2.68 6.24
C ILE A 95 -2.91 -1.29 6.52
N LYS A 96 -2.61 -0.74 7.71
CA LYS A 96 -2.88 0.67 8.05
C LYS A 96 -1.59 1.46 7.99
N ILE A 97 -1.59 2.61 7.34
CA ILE A 97 -0.46 3.54 7.32
C ILE A 97 -0.73 4.64 8.35
N GLN A 98 0.24 4.91 9.22
CA GLN A 98 0.21 6.00 10.20
C GLN A 98 1.46 6.86 10.03
N ILE A 99 1.29 8.17 9.92
CA ILE A 99 2.40 9.10 9.69
C ILE A 99 2.74 9.80 11.00
N LEU A 100 4.00 9.73 11.38
CA LEU A 100 4.63 10.48 12.45
C LEU A 100 5.51 11.54 11.79
N GLY A 101 4.89 12.67 11.44
CA GLY A 101 5.53 13.80 10.77
C GLY A 101 6.25 14.74 11.72
N HIS A 102 7.09 15.61 11.15
CA HIS A 102 7.83 16.64 11.88
C HIS A 102 8.66 16.10 13.05
N VAL A 103 9.24 14.90 12.89
CA VAL A 103 10.12 14.26 13.88
C VAL A 103 11.54 14.78 13.66
N ASN A 104 11.76 16.00 14.14
CA ASN A 104 13.00 16.77 13.95
C ASN A 104 13.76 17.01 15.27
N THR A 105 13.42 16.27 16.33
CA THR A 105 14.14 16.28 17.60
C THR A 105 14.26 14.86 18.14
N GLU A 106 15.33 14.60 18.88
CA GLU A 106 15.54 13.33 19.57
C GLU A 106 14.38 12.98 20.52
N GLU A 107 13.85 13.96 21.26
CA GLU A 107 12.73 13.75 22.18
C GLU A 107 11.48 13.24 21.43
N LYS A 108 11.14 13.83 20.28
CA LYS A 108 10.03 13.37 19.45
C LYS A 108 10.26 11.96 18.95
N LEU A 109 11.48 11.65 18.52
CA LEU A 109 11.83 10.32 18.01
C LEU A 109 11.67 9.26 19.11
N ARG A 110 12.17 9.54 20.32
CA ARG A 110 11.99 8.67 21.49
C ARG A 110 10.52 8.47 21.87
N LYS A 111 9.69 9.50 21.74
CA LYS A 111 8.22 9.41 21.98
C LYS A 111 7.49 8.57 20.94
N CYS A 112 8.05 8.36 19.74
CA CYS A 112 7.43 7.51 18.72
C CYS A 112 7.45 6.03 19.13
N ILE A 113 8.54 5.56 19.75
CA ILE A 113 8.79 4.14 19.99
C ILE A 113 7.71 3.45 20.84
N PRO A 114 7.28 4.02 21.99
CA PRO A 114 6.21 3.41 22.80
C PRO A 114 4.85 3.33 22.10
N ILE A 115 4.61 4.15 21.07
CA ILE A 115 3.38 4.12 20.27
C ILE A 115 3.39 2.92 19.34
N VAL A 116 4.57 2.64 18.77
CA VAL A 116 4.81 1.56 17.81
C VAL A 116 4.86 0.20 18.50
N SER A 117 5.59 0.07 19.61
CA SER A 117 5.80 -1.22 20.30
C SER A 117 4.51 -1.88 20.82
N LYS A 118 3.47 -1.09 21.07
CA LYS A 118 2.14 -1.58 21.49
C LYS A 118 1.33 -2.21 20.36
N GLN A 119 1.84 -2.19 19.12
CA GLN A 119 1.13 -2.61 17.93
C GLN A 119 1.97 -3.61 17.13
N LYS A 120 1.32 -4.51 16.39
CA LYS A 120 2.00 -5.32 15.38
C LYS A 120 2.37 -4.40 14.22
N ALA A 121 3.59 -3.87 14.28
CA ALA A 121 3.99 -2.71 13.49
C ALA A 121 5.35 -2.88 12.84
N VAL A 122 5.53 -2.18 11.72
CA VAL A 122 6.81 -1.97 11.06
C VAL A 122 7.05 -0.46 10.99
N VAL A 123 8.24 -0.03 11.36
CA VAL A 123 8.70 1.35 11.18
C VAL A 123 9.29 1.48 9.79
N VAL A 124 8.85 2.52 9.10
CA VAL A 124 9.38 2.95 7.82
C VAL A 124 9.81 4.40 7.99
N HIS A 125 10.95 4.81 7.47
CA HIS A 125 11.39 6.20 7.66
C HIS A 125 12.02 6.83 6.44
N THR A 126 11.99 8.16 6.43
CA THR A 126 12.64 9.02 5.43
C THR A 126 13.57 10.04 6.08
N LEU A 127 14.10 9.70 7.26
CA LEU A 127 15.04 10.55 8.00
C LEU A 127 16.33 10.73 7.20
N ILE A 128 16.79 11.97 7.04
CA ILE A 128 17.98 12.28 6.24
C ILE A 128 19.19 12.48 7.15
N SER A 129 18.98 13.02 8.36
CA SER A 129 20.05 13.16 9.35
C SER A 129 20.61 11.80 9.74
N SER A 130 21.93 11.60 9.60
CA SER A 130 22.61 10.36 10.06
C SER A 130 22.41 10.12 11.55
N GLY A 131 22.39 11.18 12.37
CA GLY A 131 22.13 11.08 13.80
C GLY A 131 20.74 10.51 14.12
N PHE A 132 19.69 10.97 13.45
CA PHE A 132 18.34 10.45 13.68
C PHE A 132 18.13 9.04 13.11
N ARG A 133 18.78 8.70 11.99
CA ARG A 133 18.77 7.32 11.46
C ARG A 133 19.38 6.35 12.46
N ILE A 134 20.60 6.64 12.93
CA ILE A 134 21.31 5.81 13.90
C ILE A 134 20.49 5.65 15.20
N LEU A 135 19.94 6.75 15.71
CA LEU A 135 19.12 6.73 16.92
C LEU A 135 17.83 5.92 16.73
N LEU A 136 17.11 6.11 15.62
CA LEU A 136 15.88 5.36 15.34
C LEU A 136 16.18 3.86 15.23
N ASP A 137 17.24 3.49 14.49
CA ASP A 137 17.63 2.10 14.33
C ASP A 137 18.02 1.45 15.66
N GLN A 138 18.74 2.16 16.53
CA GLN A 138 19.03 1.69 17.89
C GLN A 138 17.74 1.44 18.67
N LEU A 139 16.85 2.44 18.74
CA LEU A 139 15.60 2.33 19.47
C LEU A 139 14.69 1.21 18.96
N CYS A 140 14.61 1.03 17.63
CA CYS A 140 13.83 -0.04 17.04
C CYS A 140 14.46 -1.41 17.29
N ARG A 141 15.79 -1.54 17.25
CA ARG A 141 16.49 -2.79 17.58
C ARG A 141 16.27 -3.20 19.02
N ASP A 142 16.38 -2.25 19.96
CA ASP A 142 16.22 -2.51 21.39
C ASP A 142 14.83 -3.08 21.72
N GLU A 143 13.80 -2.64 20.99
CA GLU A 143 12.41 -3.08 21.14
C GLU A 143 12.00 -4.19 20.16
N SER A 144 12.95 -4.74 19.39
CA SER A 144 12.71 -5.76 18.35
C SER A 144 11.64 -5.36 17.31
N ILE A 145 11.59 -4.08 16.97
CA ILE A 145 10.68 -3.51 15.98
C ILE A 145 11.36 -3.52 14.61
N PRO A 146 10.76 -4.14 13.57
CA PRO A 146 11.28 -4.05 12.22
C PRO A 146 11.31 -2.58 11.76
N CYS A 147 12.47 -2.12 11.27
CA CYS A 147 12.70 -0.75 10.81
C CYS A 147 13.31 -0.76 9.40
N THR A 148 12.89 0.15 8.53
CA THR A 148 13.42 0.27 7.16
C THR A 148 13.53 1.72 6.72
N ASP A 149 14.69 2.07 6.19
CA ASP A 149 14.94 3.35 5.52
C ASP A 149 14.47 3.27 4.06
N LEU A 150 13.64 4.22 3.62
CA LEU A 150 13.16 4.25 2.24
C LEU A 150 14.14 4.87 1.25
N PHE A 151 14.94 5.84 1.69
CA PHE A 151 15.62 6.77 0.78
C PHE A 151 17.13 6.82 0.93
N SER A 152 17.71 6.30 2.01
CA SER A 152 19.17 6.39 2.22
C SER A 152 19.99 5.86 1.05
N ASP A 153 19.66 4.68 0.52
CA ASP A 153 20.41 4.07 -0.57
C ASP A 153 20.37 4.94 -1.85
N LEU A 154 19.21 5.50 -2.16
CA LEU A 154 19.04 6.39 -3.30
C LEU A 154 19.78 7.72 -3.10
N LEU A 155 19.69 8.30 -1.90
CA LEU A 155 20.38 9.54 -1.55
C LEU A 155 21.91 9.36 -1.64
N GLN A 156 22.42 8.21 -1.19
CA GLN A 156 23.83 7.87 -1.31
C GLN A 156 24.24 7.79 -2.78
N ALA A 157 23.49 7.05 -3.60
CA ALA A 157 23.81 6.85 -5.02
C ALA A 157 23.83 8.12 -5.87
N ILE A 158 23.12 9.18 -5.47
CA ILE A 158 23.11 10.48 -6.19
C ILE A 158 24.06 11.53 -5.58
N SER A 159 24.59 11.27 -4.38
CA SER A 159 25.52 12.18 -3.69
C SER A 159 26.99 11.93 -4.05
N GLU A 160 27.25 10.85 -4.77
CA GLU A 160 28.54 10.48 -5.39
C GLU A 160 28.68 11.12 -6.77
#